data_AF-A0A358CVV0-F1
#
_entry.id   AF-A0A358CVV0-F1
#
_cell.length_a   1.000
_cell.length_b   1.000
_cell.length_c   1.000
_cell.angle_alpha   90.00
_cell.angle_beta   90.00
_cell.angle_gamma   90.00
#
_symmetry.space_group_name_H-M   'P 1'
#
loop_
_entity.id
_entity.type
_entity.pdbx_description
1 polymer ?
#
loop_
_entity_poly.entity_id
_entity_poly.type
_entity_poly.pdbx_seq_one_letter_code
_entity_poly.pdbx_strand_id
1 'polypeptide(L)' 'MQKHILKKGLSLPITGAPSEEIEVAPEVARVGIVADNFEGLKPTLMVKVGDRVQKGQPVFLDKKNPGVTFTSPA' A
#
# COMPACT_ATOMS: atom_id res chain seq x y z
N MET A 1 -20.29 15.76 30.80
CA MET A 1 -20.64 14.75 29.78
C MET A 1 -19.74 13.53 29.98
N GLN A 2 -20.30 12.38 30.33
CA GLN A 2 -19.53 11.17 30.63
C GLN A 2 -19.27 10.40 29.33
N LYS A 3 -17.99 10.14 29.01
CA LYS A 3 -17.58 9.41 27.81
C LYS A 3 -17.69 7.91 28.07
N HIS A 4 -18.71 7.27 27.53
CA HIS A 4 -18.86 5.82 27.59
C HIS A 4 -18.09 5.17 26.43
N ILE A 5 -17.11 4.31 26.74
CA ILE A 5 -16.33 3.56 25.75
C ILE A 5 -16.94 2.16 25.63
N LEU A 6 -17.68 1.92 24.55
CA LEU A 6 -18.22 0.60 24.21
C LEU A 6 -17.13 -0.22 23.52
N LYS A 7 -16.78 -1.39 24.08
CA LYS A 7 -15.69 -2.25 23.58
C LYS A 7 -16.17 -3.49 22.81
N LYS A 8 -17.45 -3.84 22.88
CA LYS A 8 -18.00 -5.02 22.20
C LYS A 8 -18.65 -4.61 20.89
N GLY A 9 -17.99 -4.94 19.78
CA GLY A 9 -18.51 -4.79 18.42
C GLY A 9 -19.25 -6.05 17.94
N LEU A 10 -19.70 -6.02 16.68
CA LEU A 10 -20.34 -7.15 15.99
C LEU A 10 -19.28 -8.12 15.47
N SER A 11 -19.41 -9.41 15.76
CA SER A 11 -18.63 -10.46 15.09
C SER A 11 -19.32 -10.82 13.77
N LEU A 12 -18.63 -10.64 12.64
CA LEU A 12 -19.17 -10.99 11.33
C LEU A 12 -18.99 -12.50 11.07
N PRO A 13 -20.06 -13.27 10.80
CA PRO A 13 -19.97 -14.70 10.55
C PRO A 13 -19.53 -14.98 9.11
N ILE A 14 -18.26 -14.68 8.81
CA ILE A 14 -17.65 -14.95 7.49
C ILE A 14 -16.84 -16.25 7.53
N THR A 15 -17.06 -17.12 6.55
CA THR A 15 -16.27 -18.33 6.34
C THR A 15 -15.04 -18.04 5.49
N GLY A 16 -14.02 -18.91 5.54
CA GLY A 16 -12.81 -18.79 4.73
C GLY A 16 -11.64 -18.08 5.43
N ALA A 17 -11.52 -18.25 6.75
CA ALA A 17 -10.34 -17.78 7.47
C ALA A 17 -9.07 -18.45 6.88
N PRO A 18 -7.96 -17.70 6.74
CA PRO A 18 -6.71 -18.26 6.25
C PRO A 18 -6.09 -19.23 7.27
N SER A 19 -5.23 -20.13 6.79
CA SER A 19 -4.36 -20.93 7.68
C SER A 19 -3.34 -20.01 8.38
N GLU A 20 -2.91 -20.39 9.58
CA GLU A 20 -1.83 -19.71 10.31
C GLU A 20 -0.43 -20.15 9.85
N GLU A 21 -0.35 -21.12 8.95
CA GLU A 21 0.89 -21.64 8.38
C GLU A 21 1.44 -20.69 7.29
N ILE A 22 2.77 -20.49 7.28
CA ILE A 22 3.45 -19.70 6.26
C ILE A 22 3.99 -20.64 5.18
N GLU A 23 3.52 -20.46 3.95
CA GLU A 23 3.94 -21.23 2.79
C GLU A 23 4.75 -20.39 1.79
N VAL A 24 5.53 -21.04 0.96
CA VAL A 24 6.27 -20.38 -0.13
C VAL A 24 5.28 -20.04 -1.25
N ALA A 25 5.09 -18.74 -1.49
CA ALA A 25 4.24 -18.26 -2.57
C ALA A 25 4.90 -18.44 -3.95
N PRO A 26 4.10 -18.49 -5.03
CA PRO A 26 4.62 -18.43 -6.40
C PRO A 26 5.45 -17.16 -6.65
N GLU A 27 6.38 -17.24 -7.61
CA GLU A 27 7.22 -16.11 -8.00
C GLU A 27 6.40 -14.97 -8.61
N VAL A 28 6.66 -13.74 -8.18
CA VAL A 28 5.97 -12.53 -8.65
C VAL A 28 6.86 -11.80 -9.66
N ALA A 29 6.44 -11.79 -10.93
CA ALA A 29 7.22 -11.17 -12.00
C ALA A 29 7.06 -9.64 -12.09
N ARG A 30 5.97 -9.08 -11.54
CA ARG A 30 5.65 -7.65 -11.65
C ARG A 30 4.98 -7.15 -10.38
N VAL A 31 5.36 -5.94 -9.99
CA VAL A 31 4.84 -5.24 -8.82
C VAL A 31 4.52 -3.80 -9.20
N GLY A 32 3.65 -3.17 -8.43
CA GLY A 32 3.23 -1.80 -8.69
C GLY A 32 2.71 -1.12 -7.43
N ILE A 33 2.74 0.21 -7.45
CA ILE A 33 2.18 1.05 -6.39
C ILE A 33 0.82 1.53 -6.87
N VAL A 34 -0.22 1.28 -6.07
CA VAL A 34 -1.59 1.72 -6.36
C VAL A 34 -1.79 3.09 -5.74
N ALA A 35 -1.86 4.12 -6.58
CA ALA A 35 -1.97 5.52 -6.14
C ALA A 35 -3.26 5.79 -5.33
N ASP A 36 -4.36 5.11 -5.67
CA ASP A 36 -5.67 5.32 -5.04
C ASP A 36 -5.72 4.91 -3.56
N ASN A 37 -4.74 4.13 -3.09
CA ASN A 37 -4.62 3.79 -1.67
C ASN A 37 -4.12 4.96 -0.81
N PHE A 38 -3.69 6.06 -1.43
CA PHE A 38 -3.14 7.22 -0.74
C PHE A 38 -4.12 8.40 -0.87
N GLU A 39 -4.82 8.69 0.22
CA GLU A 39 -5.83 9.74 0.25
C GLU A 39 -5.25 11.10 -0.15
N GLY A 40 -5.87 11.74 -1.14
CA GLY A 40 -5.51 13.08 -1.58
C GLY A 40 -4.23 13.18 -2.40
N LEU A 41 -3.54 12.07 -2.69
CA LEU A 41 -2.29 12.01 -3.46
C LEU A 41 -2.40 12.75 -4.80
N LYS A 42 -1.40 13.60 -5.09
CA LYS A 42 -1.23 14.20 -6.41
C LYS A 42 0.16 13.83 -6.96
N PRO A 43 0.27 12.77 -7.78
CA PRO A 43 1.57 12.23 -8.15
C PRO A 43 2.33 13.13 -9.12
N THR A 44 3.64 13.24 -8.90
CA THR A 44 4.63 13.73 -9.88
C THR A 44 5.51 12.56 -10.28
N LEU A 45 5.34 12.05 -11.49
CA LEU A 45 6.15 10.94 -11.99
C LEU A 45 7.61 11.37 -12.18
N MET A 46 8.53 10.58 -11.66
CA MET A 46 9.98 10.75 -11.82
C MET A 46 10.58 9.77 -12.83
N VAL A 47 9.77 8.80 -13.29
CA VAL A 47 10.13 7.78 -14.28
C VAL A 47 9.13 7.78 -15.42
N LYS A 48 9.48 7.12 -16.52
CA LYS A 48 8.65 6.92 -17.70
C LYS A 48 8.48 5.44 -18.01
N VAL A 49 7.48 5.12 -18.82
CA VAL A 49 7.29 3.76 -19.32
C VAL A 49 8.54 3.34 -20.10
N GLY A 50 9.07 2.16 -19.77
CA GLY A 50 10.30 1.62 -20.35
C GLY A 50 11.56 1.89 -19.53
N ASP A 51 11.51 2.78 -18.54
CA ASP A 51 12.64 3.00 -17.65
C ASP A 51 12.87 1.77 -16.77
N ARG A 52 14.14 1.41 -16.59
CA ARG A 52 14.55 0.43 -15.58
C ARG A 52 14.70 1.15 -14.24
N VAL A 53 14.15 0.54 -13.19
CA VAL A 53 14.22 1.04 -11.82
C VAL A 53 14.96 0.05 -10.93
N GLN A 54 15.61 0.56 -9.89
CA GLN A 54 16.20 -0.25 -8.82
C GLN A 54 15.30 -0.21 -7.58
N LYS A 55 15.33 -1.26 -6.76
CA LYS A 55 14.72 -1.24 -5.43
C LYS A 55 15.14 0.01 -4.64
N GLY A 56 14.17 0.75 -4.12
CA GLY A 56 14.37 1.98 -3.39
C GLY A 56 14.53 3.23 -4.27
N GLN A 57 14.57 3.09 -5.60
CA GLN A 57 14.61 4.24 -6.51
C GLN A 57 13.29 5.02 -6.47
N PRO A 58 13.30 6.35 -6.37
CA PRO A 58 12.09 7.17 -6.48
C PRO A 58 11.36 6.98 -7.81
N VAL A 59 10.06 6.71 -7.73
CA VAL A 59 9.15 6.52 -8.88
C VAL A 59 8.24 7.74 -9.03
N PHE A 60 7.69 8.25 -7.93
CA PHE A 60 6.92 9.49 -7.93
C PHE A 60 6.92 10.17 -6.55
N LEU A 61 6.53 11.44 -6.56
CA LEU A 61 6.39 12.29 -5.37
C LEU A 61 4.93 12.72 -5.19
N ASP A 62 4.52 13.07 -3.97
CA ASP A 62 3.24 13.73 -3.75
C ASP A 62 3.39 15.27 -3.78
N LYS A 63 2.75 15.93 -4.75
CA LYS A 63 2.76 17.41 -4.84
C LYS A 63 2.06 18.08 -3.66
N LYS A 64 1.10 17.39 -3.01
CA LYS A 64 0.35 17.96 -1.88
C LYS A 64 1.10 17.78 -0.56
N ASN A 65 2.00 16.81 -0.47
CA ASN A 65 2.80 16.51 0.71
C ASN A 65 4.30 16.55 0.37
N PRO A 66 4.90 17.76 0.31
CA PRO A 66 6.33 17.92 0.00
C PRO A 66 7.20 17.07 0.93
N GLY A 67 8.18 16.37 0.36
CA GLY A 67 9.07 15.45 1.09
C GLY A 67 8.62 13.99 1.07
N VAL A 68 7.35 13.70 0.75
CA VAL A 68 6.88 12.32 0.59
C VAL A 68 7.30 11.78 -0.78
N THR A 69 8.05 10.68 -0.75
CA THR A 69 8.58 10.00 -1.94
C THR A 69 8.16 8.55 -1.96
N PHE A 70 7.67 8.09 -3.11
CA PHE A 70 7.30 6.70 -3.36
C PHE A 70 8.37 6.04 -4.20
N THR A 71 8.87 4.89 -3.74
CA THR A 71 10.02 4.21 -4.32
C THR A 71 9.67 2.84 -4.87
N SER A 72 10.51 2.33 -5.78
CA SER A 72 10.32 1.01 -6.37
C SER A 72 10.46 -0.08 -5.29
N PRO A 73 9.48 -0.99 -5.15
CA PRO A 73 9.59 -2.10 -4.20
C PRO A 73 10.55 -3.21 -4.67
N ALA A 74 10.83 -3.28 -5.97
CA ALA A 74 11.75 -4.23 -6.60
C ALA A 74 12.78 -3.52 -7.49
#